data_AF-A0AAU0SQN7-F1
#
_entry.id   AF-A0AAU0SQN7-F1
#
_cell.length_a   1.000
_cell.length_b   1.000
_cell.length_c   1.000
_cell.angle_alpha   90.00
_cell.angle_beta   90.00
_cell.angle_gamma   90.00
#
_symmetry.space_group_name_H-M   'P 1'
#
loop_
_entity.id
_entity.type
_entity.pdbx_description
1 polymer ?
#
loop_
_entity_poly.entity_id
_entity_poly.type
_entity_poly.pdbx_seq_one_letter_code
_entity_poly.pdbx_strand_id
1 'polypeptide(L)'
;MYLSPDKQGVVLARDNQRCVVCEGTADEVCSILDLRLWDTFTFDAHNWVSLCATHAAAVKNGLFHPAELRSLARIDSILVPAQCYQTFTYDRWGNQILSSGERVRGELFHASDVQDILAKTGKSDSFVQWAKYPRTFLLPWVDAVSEGDRIMTDTKALHGKRVIVTEKMDGENITIYRDYFHGRSVDGPSHPSRNWLREFLNQLSIRIPTGVRVCGEYLFARHAIEYRDLESYFLSFSAWTALDECLSWDDSVQLFSRLGVSTVPVLYDGVFEQQAIHEAWREQCSPQSEGYIVRSADAIRPDRFRHLCGKFIRSDYTQADAIQLNRREGRPVVPNGLLSPTLLDPS
;
A
#
# COMPACT_ATOMS: atom_id res chain seq x y z
N MET A 1 -24.16 -0.31 8.72
CA MET A 1 -24.70 0.82 7.92
C MET A 1 -25.80 0.25 7.03
N TYR A 2 -27.04 0.67 7.22
CA TYR A 2 -28.17 0.19 6.39
C TYR A 2 -28.31 1.08 5.16
N LEU A 3 -28.49 0.47 4.00
CA LEU A 3 -28.76 1.17 2.75
C LEU A 3 -30.19 1.73 2.79
N SER A 4 -30.42 2.99 2.37
CA SER A 4 -31.77 3.58 2.38
C SER A 4 -32.71 2.82 1.41
N PRO A 5 -34.03 2.78 1.68
CA PRO A 5 -34.99 2.05 0.83
C PRO A 5 -34.88 2.40 -0.66
N ASP A 6 -34.74 3.68 -1.01
CA ASP A 6 -34.58 4.12 -2.40
C ASP A 6 -33.35 3.50 -3.08
N LYS A 7 -32.23 3.45 -2.35
CA LYS A 7 -30.97 2.88 -2.85
C LYS A 7 -31.05 1.35 -2.94
N GLN A 8 -31.77 0.69 -2.03
CA GLN A 8 -32.06 -0.75 -2.15
C GLN A 8 -32.90 -1.03 -3.40
N GLY A 9 -33.91 -0.19 -3.67
CA GLY A 9 -34.76 -0.27 -4.85
C GLY A 9 -33.97 -0.24 -6.16
N VAL A 10 -32.92 0.58 -6.25
CA VAL A 10 -32.02 0.62 -7.41
C VAL A 10 -31.33 -0.73 -7.66
N VAL A 11 -30.80 -1.36 -6.61
CA VAL A 11 -30.10 -2.65 -6.72
C VAL A 11 -31.08 -3.78 -7.05
N LEU A 12 -32.23 -3.81 -6.37
CA LEU A 12 -33.29 -4.78 -6.63
C LEU A 12 -33.85 -4.66 -8.04
N ALA A 13 -34.03 -3.43 -8.55
CA ALA A 13 -34.47 -3.21 -9.93
C ALA A 13 -33.47 -3.74 -10.95
N ARG A 14 -32.15 -3.51 -10.75
CA ARG A 14 -31.10 -4.06 -11.60
C ARG A 14 -31.14 -5.59 -11.64
N ASP A 15 -31.34 -6.22 -10.49
CA ASP A 15 -31.34 -7.67 -10.34
C ASP A 15 -32.73 -8.30 -10.59
N ASN A 16 -33.69 -7.55 -11.14
CA ASN A 16 -35.06 -7.98 -11.43
C ASN A 16 -35.82 -8.55 -10.20
N GLN A 17 -35.57 -8.01 -9.00
CA GLN A 17 -36.14 -8.47 -7.73
C GLN A 17 -35.79 -9.93 -7.39
N ARG A 18 -34.75 -10.49 -8.01
CA ARG A 18 -34.34 -11.88 -7.84
C ARG A 18 -32.99 -11.97 -7.13
N CYS A 19 -32.79 -13.06 -6.39
CA CYS A 19 -31.49 -13.43 -5.87
C CYS A 19 -30.55 -13.71 -7.05
N VAL A 20 -29.42 -13.02 -7.13
CA VAL A 20 -28.48 -13.19 -8.26
C VAL A 20 -27.83 -14.59 -8.30
N VAL A 21 -27.90 -15.35 -7.21
CA VAL A 21 -27.27 -16.69 -7.11
C VAL A 21 -28.21 -17.81 -7.54
N CYS A 22 -29.40 -17.92 -6.94
CA CYS A 22 -30.34 -19.01 -7.23
C CYS A 22 -31.53 -18.58 -8.09
N GLU A 23 -31.60 -17.31 -8.46
CA GLU A 23 -32.72 -16.70 -9.15
C GLU A 23 -34.09 -16.81 -8.43
N GLY A 24 -34.12 -17.15 -7.14
CA GLY A 24 -35.31 -17.05 -6.30
C GLY A 24 -35.68 -15.58 -6.01
N THR A 25 -36.65 -15.34 -5.15
CA THR A 25 -36.98 -13.98 -4.68
C THR A 25 -35.82 -13.41 -3.84
N ALA A 26 -35.49 -12.13 -4.04
CA ALA A 26 -34.53 -11.43 -3.18
C ALA A 26 -35.21 -10.92 -1.92
N ASP A 27 -34.58 -11.16 -0.76
CA ASP A 27 -35.06 -10.70 0.54
C ASP A 27 -34.31 -9.43 1.01
N GLU A 28 -33.06 -9.29 0.60
CA GLU A 28 -32.20 -8.18 0.99
C GLU A 28 -31.14 -7.85 -0.07
N VAL A 29 -30.48 -6.70 0.10
CA VAL A 29 -29.30 -6.32 -0.68
C VAL A 29 -28.05 -6.39 0.19
N CYS A 30 -27.01 -7.01 -0.31
CA CYS A 30 -25.73 -7.16 0.37
C CYS A 30 -24.64 -6.41 -0.39
N SER A 31 -23.74 -5.73 0.33
CA SER A 31 -22.56 -5.18 -0.31
C SER A 31 -21.66 -6.31 -0.81
N ILE A 32 -20.85 -6.11 -1.84
CA ILE A 32 -19.89 -7.10 -2.35
C ILE A 32 -18.60 -7.05 -1.51
N LEU A 33 -18.00 -5.86 -1.39
CA LEU A 33 -16.90 -5.57 -0.48
C LEU A 33 -17.46 -4.88 0.80
N ASP A 34 -16.79 -5.09 1.94
CA ASP A 34 -17.22 -4.63 3.27
C ASP A 34 -17.06 -3.11 3.42
N LEU A 35 -18.16 -2.41 3.76
CA LEU A 35 -18.22 -0.95 3.77
C LEU A 35 -17.19 -0.26 4.67
N ARG A 36 -16.61 -0.98 5.64
CA ARG A 36 -15.51 -0.47 6.49
C ARG A 36 -14.22 -0.21 5.71
N LEU A 37 -14.08 -0.73 4.50
CA LEU A 37 -12.94 -0.45 3.62
C LEU A 37 -12.98 0.95 3.01
N TRP A 38 -14.08 1.68 3.08
CA TRP A 38 -14.20 3.03 2.51
C TRP A 38 -14.22 4.08 3.61
N ASP A 39 -13.44 5.14 3.45
CA ASP A 39 -13.48 6.31 4.35
C ASP A 39 -14.85 6.98 4.33
N THR A 40 -15.36 7.18 3.11
CA THR A 40 -16.72 7.60 2.83
C THR A 40 -17.22 6.81 1.64
N PHE A 41 -18.23 5.98 1.85
CA PHE A 41 -18.88 5.25 0.74
C PHE A 41 -20.01 6.10 0.16
N THR A 42 -19.74 6.74 -0.99
CA THR A 42 -20.82 7.24 -1.86
C THR A 42 -21.53 6.06 -2.49
N PHE A 43 -22.86 6.06 -2.48
CA PHE A 43 -23.63 4.96 -3.03
C PHE A 43 -23.29 4.71 -4.49
N ASP A 44 -22.91 3.47 -4.79
CA ASP A 44 -22.73 2.94 -6.13
C ASP A 44 -23.26 1.51 -6.14
N ALA A 45 -24.24 1.24 -7.01
CA ALA A 45 -24.89 -0.06 -7.12
C ALA A 45 -23.93 -1.20 -7.50
N HIS A 46 -22.77 -0.91 -8.11
CA HIS A 46 -21.77 -1.92 -8.50
C HIS A 46 -21.06 -2.60 -7.33
N ASN A 47 -21.24 -2.10 -6.10
CA ASN A 47 -20.80 -2.78 -4.89
C ASN A 47 -21.95 -3.48 -4.14
N TRP A 48 -23.10 -3.71 -4.77
CA TRP A 48 -24.25 -4.35 -4.12
C TRP A 48 -24.88 -5.41 -5.01
N VAL A 49 -25.47 -6.43 -4.39
CA VAL A 49 -26.22 -7.51 -5.05
C VAL A 49 -27.48 -7.87 -4.26
N SER A 50 -28.53 -8.24 -4.98
CA SER A 50 -29.79 -8.71 -4.42
C SER A 50 -29.73 -10.21 -4.13
N LEU A 51 -30.06 -10.62 -2.91
CA LEU A 51 -29.91 -11.99 -2.43
C LEU A 51 -31.11 -12.44 -1.61
N CYS A 52 -31.43 -13.73 -1.65
CA CYS A 52 -32.28 -14.34 -0.62
C CYS A 52 -31.50 -14.49 0.69
N ALA A 53 -32.21 -14.71 1.80
CA ALA A 53 -31.62 -14.78 3.14
C ALA A 53 -30.46 -15.79 3.25
N THR A 54 -30.58 -16.96 2.61
CA THR A 54 -29.53 -18.00 2.61
C THR A 54 -28.25 -17.52 1.93
N HIS A 55 -28.34 -16.92 0.75
CA HIS A 55 -27.17 -16.44 0.02
C HIS A 55 -26.60 -15.16 0.63
N ALA A 56 -27.44 -14.30 1.21
CA ALA A 56 -26.99 -13.16 1.99
C ALA A 56 -26.12 -13.58 3.18
N ALA A 57 -26.55 -14.60 3.94
CA ALA A 57 -25.75 -15.17 5.02
C ALA A 57 -24.43 -15.75 4.52
N ALA A 58 -24.45 -16.48 3.41
CA ALA A 58 -23.24 -17.05 2.80
C ALA A 58 -22.25 -15.95 2.35
N VAL A 59 -22.73 -14.87 1.73
CA VAL A 59 -21.89 -13.71 1.35
C VAL A 59 -21.31 -13.02 2.58
N LYS A 60 -22.11 -12.80 3.63
CA LYS A 60 -21.64 -12.21 4.90
C LYS A 60 -20.58 -13.08 5.58
N ASN A 61 -20.67 -14.40 5.45
CA ASN A 61 -19.65 -15.36 5.89
C ASN A 61 -18.49 -15.53 4.90
N GLY A 62 -18.42 -14.69 3.86
CA GLY A 62 -17.33 -14.72 2.87
C GLY A 62 -17.24 -16.01 2.07
N LEU A 63 -18.34 -16.76 1.91
CA LEU A 63 -18.34 -18.01 1.13
C LEU A 63 -18.35 -17.77 -0.38
N PHE A 64 -18.67 -16.55 -0.83
CA PHE A 64 -18.65 -16.15 -2.22
C PHE A 64 -17.44 -15.29 -2.55
N HIS A 65 -16.90 -15.49 -3.75
CA HIS A 65 -15.87 -14.62 -4.29
C HIS A 65 -16.48 -13.34 -4.85
N PRO A 66 -15.94 -12.13 -4.58
CA PRO A 66 -16.47 -10.88 -5.13
C PRO A 66 -16.61 -10.85 -6.66
N ALA A 67 -15.70 -11.47 -7.42
CA ALA A 67 -15.81 -11.56 -8.87
C ALA A 67 -16.96 -12.48 -9.33
N GLU A 68 -17.26 -13.52 -8.57
CA GLU A 68 -18.40 -14.42 -8.86
C GLU A 68 -19.72 -13.68 -8.69
N LEU A 69 -19.89 -12.93 -7.58
CA LEU A 69 -21.07 -12.11 -7.36
C LEU A 69 -21.25 -11.04 -8.44
N ARG A 70 -20.16 -10.40 -8.88
CA ARG A 70 -20.22 -9.42 -9.98
C ARG A 70 -20.66 -10.07 -11.29
N SER A 71 -20.13 -11.24 -11.62
CA SER A 71 -20.50 -11.98 -12.83
C SER A 71 -21.99 -12.37 -12.81
N LEU A 72 -22.47 -12.94 -11.70
CA LEU A 72 -23.87 -13.32 -11.51
C LEU A 72 -24.82 -12.12 -11.62
N ALA A 73 -24.40 -10.96 -11.10
CA ALA A 73 -25.17 -9.72 -11.16
C ALA A 73 -24.95 -8.90 -12.44
N ARG A 74 -24.15 -9.39 -13.40
CA ARG A 74 -23.80 -8.69 -14.67
C ARG A 74 -23.19 -7.30 -14.44
N ILE A 75 -22.30 -7.21 -13.45
CA ILE A 75 -21.55 -6.00 -13.10
C ILE A 75 -20.18 -6.05 -13.78
N ASP A 76 -20.01 -5.27 -14.84
CA ASP A 76 -18.72 -5.20 -15.56
C ASP A 76 -17.77 -4.14 -14.97
N SER A 77 -18.32 -3.10 -14.35
CA SER A 77 -17.53 -2.05 -13.70
C SER A 77 -17.07 -2.49 -12.31
N ILE A 78 -15.76 -2.70 -12.15
CA ILE A 78 -15.17 -3.12 -10.88
C ILE A 78 -14.93 -1.90 -10.00
N LEU A 79 -15.81 -1.72 -9.00
CA LEU A 79 -15.59 -0.77 -7.92
C LEU A 79 -14.72 -1.41 -6.82
N VAL A 80 -13.64 -0.73 -6.46
CA VAL A 80 -12.77 -1.05 -5.31
C VAL A 80 -12.48 0.22 -4.49
N PRO A 81 -12.20 0.09 -3.18
CA PRO A 81 -11.71 1.19 -2.35
C PRO A 81 -10.45 1.86 -2.93
N ALA A 82 -10.23 3.15 -2.64
CA ALA A 82 -9.14 3.93 -3.25
C ALA A 82 -7.74 3.35 -2.97
N GLN A 83 -7.54 2.72 -1.81
CA GLN A 83 -6.31 2.06 -1.41
C GLN A 83 -6.03 0.77 -2.19
N CYS A 84 -7.05 0.18 -2.81
CA CYS A 84 -6.93 -1.03 -3.61
C CYS A 84 -6.57 -0.70 -5.07
N TYR A 85 -5.80 -1.58 -5.70
CA TYR A 85 -5.55 -1.56 -7.14
C TYR A 85 -6.63 -2.37 -7.87
N GLN A 86 -7.21 -1.80 -8.93
CA GLN A 86 -8.21 -2.45 -9.77
C GLN A 86 -7.70 -3.71 -10.50
N THR A 87 -6.38 -3.81 -10.70
CA THR A 87 -5.74 -4.96 -11.35
C THR A 87 -5.59 -6.18 -10.45
N PHE A 88 -5.94 -6.07 -9.16
CA PHE A 88 -5.88 -7.18 -8.22
C PHE A 88 -7.27 -7.65 -7.82
N THR A 89 -7.31 -8.90 -7.38
CA THR A 89 -8.49 -9.55 -6.86
C THR A 89 -8.48 -9.48 -5.34
N TYR A 90 -9.64 -9.26 -4.72
CA TYR A 90 -9.79 -9.20 -3.27
C TYR A 90 -10.96 -10.05 -2.81
N ASP A 91 -10.88 -10.55 -1.58
CA ASP A 91 -12.06 -11.03 -0.87
C ASP A 91 -12.90 -9.86 -0.34
N ARG A 92 -14.02 -10.19 0.33
CA ARG A 92 -14.96 -9.22 0.90
C ARG A 92 -14.28 -8.19 1.81
N TRP A 93 -13.24 -8.57 2.54
CA TRP A 93 -12.60 -7.76 3.58
C TRP A 93 -11.33 -7.08 3.08
N GLY A 94 -11.08 -7.11 1.76
CA GLY A 94 -9.95 -6.42 1.14
C GLY A 94 -8.64 -7.20 1.23
N ASN A 95 -8.67 -8.50 1.58
CA ASN A 95 -7.48 -9.34 1.48
C ASN A 95 -7.24 -9.66 0.00
N GLN A 96 -6.05 -9.35 -0.52
CA GLN A 96 -5.73 -9.65 -1.92
C GLN A 96 -5.64 -11.16 -2.10
N ILE A 97 -6.29 -11.70 -3.14
CA ILE A 97 -6.20 -13.10 -3.52
C ILE A 97 -5.15 -13.24 -4.62
N LEU A 98 -4.16 -14.10 -4.38
CA LEU A 98 -3.08 -14.43 -5.30
C LEU A 98 -3.54 -15.47 -6.33
N SER A 99 -2.75 -15.64 -7.40
CA SER A 99 -3.01 -16.67 -8.42
C SER A 99 -2.92 -18.10 -7.85
N SER A 100 -2.16 -18.31 -6.76
CA SER A 100 -2.10 -19.57 -6.02
C SER A 100 -3.37 -19.89 -5.23
N GLY A 101 -4.28 -18.91 -5.05
CA GLY A 101 -5.45 -19.02 -4.18
C GLY A 101 -5.19 -18.60 -2.72
N GLU A 102 -3.92 -18.38 -2.36
CA GLU A 102 -3.54 -17.78 -1.08
C GLU A 102 -3.90 -16.30 -1.03
N ARG A 103 -3.86 -15.73 0.18
CA ARG A 103 -4.27 -14.36 0.48
C ARG A 103 -3.15 -13.56 1.10
N VAL A 104 -3.11 -12.28 0.74
CA VAL A 104 -2.32 -11.27 1.43
C VAL A 104 -3.24 -10.48 2.35
N ARG A 105 -2.81 -10.28 3.59
CA ARG A 105 -3.59 -9.57 4.62
C ARG A 105 -3.95 -8.15 4.17
N GLY A 106 -5.23 -7.82 4.23
CA GLY A 106 -5.80 -6.50 3.96
C GLY A 106 -6.14 -5.74 5.24
N GLU A 107 -6.72 -4.54 5.11
CA GLU A 107 -6.94 -3.62 6.23
C GLU A 107 -7.89 -4.15 7.32
N LEU A 108 -8.86 -4.99 6.94
CA LEU A 108 -9.80 -5.59 7.89
C LEU A 108 -9.37 -6.96 8.39
N PHE A 109 -8.19 -7.46 8.01
CA PHE A 109 -7.73 -8.79 8.41
C PHE A 109 -7.78 -8.95 9.93
N HIS A 110 -7.20 -8.01 10.69
CA HIS A 110 -7.13 -8.11 12.16
C HIS A 110 -8.43 -7.74 12.90
N ALA A 111 -9.53 -7.45 12.19
CA ALA A 111 -10.82 -7.21 12.84
C ALA A 111 -11.38 -8.51 13.45
N SER A 112 -11.87 -8.46 14.69
CA SER A 112 -12.25 -9.66 15.44
C SER A 112 -13.37 -10.46 14.76
N ASP A 113 -14.38 -9.78 14.21
CA ASP A 113 -15.47 -10.42 13.47
C ASP A 113 -14.99 -11.09 12.18
N VAL A 114 -13.99 -10.49 11.51
CA VAL A 114 -13.37 -11.06 10.31
C VAL A 114 -12.55 -12.30 10.66
N GLN A 115 -11.74 -12.24 11.72
CA GLN A 115 -10.96 -13.39 12.21
C GLN A 115 -11.88 -14.57 12.60
N ASP A 116 -12.99 -14.29 13.28
CA ASP A 116 -13.98 -15.31 13.63
C ASP A 116 -14.57 -16.00 12.38
N ILE A 117 -14.88 -15.24 11.33
CA ILE A 117 -15.42 -15.78 10.09
C ILE A 117 -14.35 -16.58 9.33
N LEU A 118 -13.12 -16.07 9.25
CA LEU A 118 -12.00 -16.78 8.61
C LEU A 118 -11.73 -18.12 9.31
N ALA A 119 -11.77 -18.16 10.64
CA ALA A 119 -11.63 -19.39 11.41
C ALA A 119 -12.79 -20.37 11.14
N LYS A 120 -14.04 -19.90 11.22
CA LYS A 120 -15.24 -20.73 10.99
C LYS A 120 -15.32 -21.30 9.56
N THR A 121 -14.76 -20.59 8.58
CA THR A 121 -14.77 -21.01 7.17
C THR A 121 -13.51 -21.76 6.74
N GLY A 122 -12.58 -22.03 7.67
CA GLY A 122 -11.32 -22.72 7.37
C GLY A 122 -10.36 -21.92 6.49
N LYS A 123 -10.49 -20.59 6.45
CA LYS A 123 -9.67 -19.70 5.60
C LYS A 123 -8.47 -19.11 6.32
N SER A 124 -8.31 -19.32 7.62
CA SER A 124 -7.16 -18.78 8.39
C SER A 124 -5.80 -19.20 7.82
N ASP A 125 -5.68 -20.44 7.36
CA ASP A 125 -4.41 -20.99 6.84
C ASP A 125 -4.17 -20.66 5.35
N SER A 126 -5.10 -19.92 4.72
CA SER A 126 -5.01 -19.53 3.32
C SER A 126 -4.27 -18.21 3.11
N PHE A 127 -3.48 -17.75 4.08
CA PHE A 127 -2.76 -16.48 4.03
C PHE A 127 -1.26 -16.69 3.95
N VAL A 128 -0.60 -15.98 3.04
CA VAL A 128 0.86 -15.89 3.07
C VAL A 128 1.31 -15.11 4.31
N GLN A 129 2.51 -15.41 4.80
CA GLN A 129 3.08 -14.71 5.94
C GLN A 129 3.43 -13.23 5.64
N TRP A 130 3.55 -12.87 4.36
CA TRP A 130 3.91 -11.52 3.92
C TRP A 130 2.70 -10.60 3.76
N ALA A 131 2.94 -9.30 3.87
CA ALA A 131 1.97 -8.26 3.59
C ALA A 131 2.61 -7.11 2.80
N LYS A 132 1.76 -6.42 2.04
CA LYS A 132 2.16 -5.34 1.14
C LYS A 132 2.34 -4.04 1.92
N TYR A 133 3.29 -3.24 1.46
CA TYR A 133 3.36 -1.85 1.90
C TYR A 133 2.08 -1.11 1.44
N PRO A 134 1.39 -0.38 2.34
CA PRO A 134 0.18 0.33 1.97
C PRO A 134 0.44 1.41 0.93
N ARG A 135 -0.59 1.68 0.14
CA ARG A 135 -0.52 2.68 -0.91
C ARG A 135 -0.40 4.10 -0.31
N THR A 136 0.66 4.82 -0.63
CA THR A 136 0.82 6.24 -0.27
C THR A 136 0.04 7.15 -1.22
N PHE A 137 -0.88 7.95 -0.69
CA PHE A 137 -1.72 8.87 -1.47
C PHE A 137 -1.01 10.20 -1.70
N LEU A 138 -1.35 10.91 -2.78
CA LEU A 138 -0.91 12.28 -3.02
C LEU A 138 -1.48 13.21 -1.94
N LEU A 139 -0.67 14.16 -1.48
CA LEU A 139 -1.15 15.25 -0.63
C LEU A 139 -2.12 16.16 -1.42
N PRO A 140 -3.06 16.87 -0.76
CA PRO A 140 -4.08 17.65 -1.45
C PRO A 140 -3.56 18.81 -2.32
N TRP A 141 -2.31 19.23 -2.12
CA TRP A 141 -1.69 20.38 -2.80
C TRP A 141 -0.68 19.99 -3.89
N VAL A 142 -0.84 18.80 -4.49
CA VAL A 142 -0.04 18.42 -5.67
C VAL A 142 -0.57 19.11 -6.93
N ASP A 143 0.34 19.48 -7.82
CA ASP A 143 0.01 20.19 -9.07
C ASP A 143 -0.46 19.25 -10.19
N ALA A 144 -0.03 17.98 -10.15
CA ALA A 144 -0.31 16.99 -11.17
C ALA A 144 -0.62 15.62 -10.57
N VAL A 145 -1.60 14.93 -11.18
CA VAL A 145 -2.07 13.60 -10.75
C VAL A 145 -1.89 12.65 -11.93
N SER A 146 -0.99 11.69 -11.77
CA SER A 146 -0.76 10.66 -12.79
C SER A 146 -1.87 9.60 -12.77
N GLU A 147 -2.03 8.90 -13.89
CA GLU A 147 -2.98 7.80 -13.98
C GLU A 147 -2.72 6.76 -12.88
N GLY A 148 -3.80 6.36 -12.22
CA GLY A 148 -3.75 5.41 -11.13
C GLY A 148 -3.55 6.06 -9.77
N ASP A 149 -2.88 7.21 -9.63
CA ASP A 149 -2.68 7.87 -8.33
C ASP A 149 -4.00 8.25 -7.64
N ARG A 150 -3.92 8.42 -6.32
CA ARG A 150 -5.07 8.72 -5.45
C ARG A 150 -4.68 9.87 -4.54
N ILE A 151 -5.58 10.83 -4.39
CA ILE A 151 -5.36 12.02 -3.57
C ILE A 151 -5.97 11.76 -2.19
N MET A 152 -5.23 12.14 -1.15
CA MET A 152 -5.71 12.19 0.22
C MET A 152 -6.87 13.19 0.33
N THR A 153 -7.94 12.82 1.04
CA THR A 153 -9.14 13.67 1.12
C THR A 153 -8.87 15.01 1.80
N ASP A 154 -8.17 15.00 2.93
CA ASP A 154 -7.68 16.18 3.63
C ASP A 154 -6.49 15.80 4.53
N THR A 155 -5.82 16.80 5.12
CA THR A 155 -4.70 16.59 6.05
C THR A 155 -5.09 16.77 7.52
N LYS A 156 -6.38 16.77 7.87
CA LYS A 156 -6.82 17.05 9.25
C LYS A 156 -6.25 16.07 10.25
N ALA A 157 -6.05 14.81 9.84
CA ALA A 157 -5.46 13.79 10.70
C ALA A 157 -4.00 14.06 11.09
N LEU A 158 -3.29 14.93 10.35
CA LEU A 158 -1.92 15.36 10.63
C LEU A 158 -1.84 16.66 11.45
N HIS A 159 -2.92 17.45 11.52
CA HIS A 159 -2.89 18.75 12.20
C HIS A 159 -2.52 18.62 13.68
N GLY A 160 -1.56 19.42 14.12
CA GLY A 160 -1.06 19.43 15.50
C GLY A 160 -0.20 18.21 15.88
N LYS A 161 0.05 17.27 14.95
CA LYS A 161 0.96 16.15 15.18
C LYS A 161 2.40 16.50 14.80
N ARG A 162 3.36 15.85 15.46
CA ARG A 162 4.73 15.73 14.94
C ARG A 162 4.70 14.88 13.68
N VAL A 163 5.31 15.38 12.62
CA VAL A 163 5.46 14.69 11.34
C VAL A 163 6.92 14.62 10.95
N ILE A 164 7.23 13.57 10.20
CA ILE A 164 8.53 13.37 9.58
C ILE A 164 8.33 13.52 8.09
N VAL A 165 9.12 14.42 7.50
CA VAL A 165 9.18 14.59 6.06
C VAL A 165 10.49 14.07 5.55
N THR A 166 10.42 13.15 4.61
CA THR A 166 11.60 12.58 3.97
C THR A 166 11.63 12.93 2.50
N GLU A 167 12.82 12.96 1.91
CA GLU A 167 12.94 12.99 0.46
C GLU A 167 12.24 11.76 -0.13
N LYS A 168 11.48 11.97 -1.20
CA LYS A 168 10.92 10.88 -1.97
C LYS A 168 11.99 10.41 -2.97
N MET A 169 12.67 9.32 -2.62
CA MET A 169 13.65 8.69 -3.50
C MET A 169 12.96 8.00 -4.69
N ASP A 170 13.58 8.04 -5.87
CA ASP A 170 13.10 7.42 -7.12
C ASP A 170 13.78 6.06 -7.32
N GLY A 171 13.11 5.00 -6.86
CA GLY A 171 13.59 3.63 -6.99
C GLY A 171 12.47 2.60 -7.03
N GLU A 172 12.77 1.42 -6.51
CA GLU A 172 11.79 0.35 -6.30
C GLU A 172 11.45 0.23 -4.82
N ASN A 173 10.17 0.39 -4.46
CA ASN A 173 9.71 0.01 -3.13
C ASN A 173 9.98 -1.48 -2.86
N ILE A 174 10.72 -1.77 -1.79
CA ILE A 174 11.04 -3.12 -1.33
C ILE A 174 10.64 -3.28 0.13
N THR A 175 10.06 -4.44 0.43
CA THR A 175 9.77 -4.90 1.79
C THR A 175 10.65 -6.10 2.09
N ILE A 176 11.40 -6.03 3.19
CA ILE A 176 12.36 -7.04 3.65
C ILE A 176 11.85 -7.65 4.95
N TYR A 177 11.77 -8.98 4.98
CA TYR A 177 11.59 -9.84 6.15
C TYR A 177 12.92 -10.55 6.44
N ARG A 178 13.01 -11.27 7.55
CA ARG A 178 14.23 -12.01 7.93
C ARG A 178 14.71 -13.06 6.92
N ASP A 179 13.81 -13.60 6.12
CA ASP A 179 14.00 -14.75 5.23
C ASP A 179 13.51 -14.49 3.80
N TYR A 180 12.94 -13.31 3.54
CA TYR A 180 12.31 -13.01 2.26
C TYR A 180 12.31 -11.50 1.98
N PHE A 181 12.27 -11.12 0.71
CA PHE A 181 11.93 -9.76 0.33
C PHE A 181 11.02 -9.77 -0.91
N HIS A 182 10.20 -8.74 -1.04
CA HIS A 182 9.37 -8.53 -2.21
C HIS A 182 9.25 -7.05 -2.56
N GLY A 183 8.92 -6.78 -3.83
CA GLY A 183 8.57 -5.44 -4.29
C GLY A 183 7.09 -5.13 -4.07
N ARG A 184 6.50 -4.35 -4.98
CA ARG A 184 5.07 -4.02 -4.93
C ARG A 184 4.16 -5.24 -4.91
N SER A 185 4.51 -6.31 -5.64
CA SER A 185 3.80 -7.59 -5.61
C SER A 185 4.58 -8.59 -4.76
N VAL A 186 3.87 -9.33 -3.89
CA VAL A 186 4.47 -10.35 -3.01
C VAL A 186 4.95 -11.58 -3.78
N ASP A 187 4.50 -11.76 -5.01
CA ASP A 187 4.77 -12.88 -5.91
C ASP A 187 5.45 -12.42 -7.21
N GLY A 188 6.13 -11.26 -7.16
CA GLY A 188 6.79 -10.69 -8.33
C GLY A 188 7.94 -11.55 -8.88
N PRO A 189 8.22 -11.49 -10.19
CA PRO A 189 9.28 -12.29 -10.80
C PRO A 189 10.66 -11.86 -10.29
N SER A 190 11.58 -12.82 -10.20
CA SER A 190 13.00 -12.56 -9.89
C SER A 190 13.65 -11.75 -11.01
N HIS A 191 14.53 -10.79 -10.66
CA HIS A 191 15.25 -9.96 -11.61
C HIS A 191 16.73 -9.81 -11.20
N PRO A 192 17.71 -9.86 -12.13
CA PRO A 192 19.14 -9.79 -11.80
C PRO A 192 19.55 -8.54 -11.01
N SER A 193 18.86 -7.42 -11.21
CA SER A 193 19.09 -6.19 -10.43
C SER A 193 18.86 -6.38 -8.92
N ARG A 194 18.21 -7.46 -8.48
CA ARG A 194 17.94 -7.74 -7.06
C ARG A 194 18.96 -8.70 -6.42
N ASN A 195 20.06 -9.03 -7.12
CA ASN A 195 21.13 -9.84 -6.54
C ASN A 195 21.79 -9.13 -5.33
N TRP A 196 21.99 -7.81 -5.41
CA TRP A 196 22.50 -7.04 -4.27
C TRP A 196 21.56 -7.13 -3.06
N LEU A 197 20.24 -7.06 -3.26
CA LEU A 197 19.26 -7.23 -2.18
C LEU A 197 19.33 -8.59 -1.49
N ARG A 198 19.66 -9.66 -2.22
CA ARG A 198 19.84 -10.99 -1.61
C ARG A 198 21.02 -11.01 -0.64
N GLU A 199 22.14 -10.42 -1.06
CA GLU A 199 23.32 -10.32 -0.20
C GLU A 199 23.06 -9.39 0.99
N PHE A 200 22.41 -8.26 0.74
CA PHE A 200 21.99 -7.35 1.80
C PHE A 200 21.06 -8.04 2.81
N LEU A 201 20.07 -8.81 2.34
CA LEU A 201 19.21 -9.62 3.20
C LEU A 201 20.02 -10.62 4.03
N ASN A 202 21.02 -11.32 3.47
CA ASN A 202 21.85 -12.25 4.23
C ASN A 202 22.54 -11.57 5.42
N GLN A 203 22.95 -10.31 5.26
CA GLN A 203 23.55 -9.51 6.34
C GLN A 203 22.52 -9.10 7.39
N LEU A 204 21.27 -8.81 7.01
CA LEU A 204 20.20 -8.41 7.94
C LEU A 204 19.52 -9.60 8.63
N SER A 205 19.39 -10.72 7.91
CA SER A 205 18.49 -11.86 8.11
C SER A 205 18.01 -12.06 9.56
N ILE A 206 18.72 -12.86 10.35
CA ILE A 206 18.31 -13.25 11.71
C ILE A 206 18.18 -12.09 12.70
N ARG A 207 18.69 -10.90 12.34
CA ARG A 207 18.60 -9.69 13.16
C ARG A 207 17.24 -9.01 13.03
N ILE A 208 16.50 -9.27 11.94
CA ILE A 208 15.10 -8.85 11.81
C ILE A 208 14.23 -9.82 12.63
N PRO A 209 13.45 -9.34 13.62
CA PRO A 209 12.56 -10.20 14.39
C PRO A 209 11.52 -10.91 13.53
N THR A 210 11.07 -12.09 13.95
CA THR A 210 10.03 -12.84 13.24
C THR A 210 8.75 -12.01 13.09
N GLY A 211 8.21 -11.97 11.88
CA GLY A 211 6.99 -11.22 11.54
C GLY A 211 7.20 -9.70 11.39
N VAL A 212 8.37 -9.16 11.74
CA VAL A 212 8.71 -7.75 11.48
C VAL A 212 9.17 -7.60 10.04
N ARG A 213 8.71 -6.52 9.38
CA ARG A 213 9.20 -6.12 8.05
C ARG A 213 9.83 -4.74 8.07
N VAL A 214 10.85 -4.56 7.24
CA VAL A 214 11.52 -3.30 6.96
C VAL A 214 11.19 -2.89 5.53
N CYS A 215 10.57 -1.73 5.36
CA CYS A 215 10.21 -1.18 4.06
C CYS A 215 11.17 -0.03 3.71
N GLY A 216 11.59 0.02 2.46
CA GLY A 216 12.52 1.03 1.98
C GLY A 216 12.47 1.17 0.47
N GLU A 217 13.26 2.13 -0.02
CA GLU A 217 13.46 2.36 -1.43
C GLU A 217 14.75 1.68 -1.86
N TYR A 218 14.65 0.83 -2.88
CA TYR A 218 15.78 0.19 -3.52
C TYR A 218 16.24 0.97 -4.75
N LEU A 219 17.44 1.49 -4.67
CA LEU A 219 18.03 2.48 -5.55
C LEU A 219 19.21 1.94 -6.34
N PHE A 220 19.32 0.62 -6.51
CA PHE A 220 20.41 0.05 -7.32
C PHE A 220 20.28 0.48 -8.77
N ALA A 221 19.15 0.25 -9.42
CA ALA A 221 18.94 0.62 -10.81
C ALA A 221 18.61 2.12 -10.92
N ARG A 222 19.28 2.83 -11.83
CA ARG A 222 18.93 4.20 -12.18
C ARG A 222 17.53 4.25 -12.80
N HIS A 223 16.70 5.15 -12.30
CA HIS A 223 15.35 5.42 -12.80
C HIS A 223 15.34 6.75 -13.57
N ALA A 224 14.41 7.67 -13.29
CA ALA A 224 14.42 9.02 -13.84
C ALA A 224 15.50 9.89 -13.18
N ILE A 225 15.83 9.63 -11.91
CA ILE A 225 16.87 10.34 -11.17
C ILE A 225 18.14 9.49 -11.10
N GLU A 226 19.29 10.12 -11.38
CA GLU A 226 20.61 9.54 -11.16
C GLU A 226 21.12 9.93 -9.77
N TYR A 227 21.48 8.91 -8.98
CA TYR A 227 22.17 9.12 -7.71
C TYR A 227 23.64 8.74 -7.86
N ARG A 228 24.54 9.58 -7.35
CA ARG A 228 26.00 9.36 -7.42
C ARG A 228 26.62 9.00 -6.09
N ASP A 229 25.97 9.41 -5.01
CA ASP A 229 26.53 9.46 -3.66
C ASP A 229 25.51 8.88 -2.66
N LEU A 230 25.04 7.66 -2.91
CA LEU A 230 24.14 6.96 -1.98
C LEU A 230 24.92 6.33 -0.82
N GLU A 231 24.41 6.45 0.40
CA GLU A 231 24.95 5.72 1.56
C GLU A 231 24.78 4.20 1.42
N SER A 232 23.66 3.78 0.82
CA SER A 232 23.33 2.40 0.53
C SER A 232 22.35 2.34 -0.65
N TYR A 233 22.34 1.23 -1.39
CA TYR A 233 21.31 1.00 -2.40
C TYR A 233 19.93 0.72 -1.79
N PHE A 234 19.82 0.46 -0.48
CA PHE A 234 18.55 0.35 0.20
C PHE A 234 18.47 1.36 1.34
N LEU A 235 17.54 2.30 1.22
CA LEU A 235 17.27 3.32 2.21
C LEU A 235 15.87 3.10 2.81
N SER A 236 15.79 2.89 4.12
CA SER A 236 14.54 2.55 4.78
C SER A 236 13.73 3.78 5.20
N PHE A 237 12.40 3.64 5.23
CA PHE A 237 11.49 4.70 5.66
C PHE A 237 10.40 4.22 6.62
N SER A 238 10.20 2.91 6.81
CA SER A 238 9.26 2.37 7.80
C SER A 238 9.56 0.94 8.18
N ALA A 239 9.26 0.59 9.42
CA ALA A 239 9.25 -0.79 9.90
C ALA A 239 7.85 -1.13 10.41
N TRP A 240 7.46 -2.40 10.31
CA TRP A 240 6.13 -2.86 10.68
C TRP A 240 6.19 -4.10 11.55
N THR A 241 5.28 -4.19 12.52
CA THR A 241 5.15 -5.32 13.43
C THR A 241 4.50 -6.52 12.76
N ALA A 242 4.50 -7.67 13.45
CA ALA A 242 3.80 -8.87 13.02
C ALA A 242 2.26 -8.71 12.91
N LEU A 243 1.69 -7.69 13.57
CA LEU A 243 0.27 -7.33 13.49
C LEU A 243 0.01 -6.27 12.40
N ASP A 244 0.96 -6.09 11.48
CA ASP A 244 0.91 -5.10 10.41
C ASP A 244 0.77 -3.66 10.92
N GLU A 245 1.22 -3.33 12.13
CA GLU A 245 1.28 -1.94 12.58
C GLU A 245 2.61 -1.29 12.18
N CYS A 246 2.56 -0.13 11.53
CA CYS A 246 3.76 0.66 11.24
C CYS A 246 4.29 1.23 12.56
N LEU A 247 5.56 0.99 12.86
CA LEU A 247 6.22 1.55 14.03
C LEU A 247 6.25 3.08 13.95
N SER A 248 6.36 3.70 15.13
CA SER A 248 6.71 5.12 15.23
C SER A 248 8.02 5.39 14.48
N TRP A 249 8.27 6.63 14.08
CA TRP A 249 9.52 6.98 13.42
C TRP A 249 10.72 6.69 14.30
N ASP A 250 10.65 7.06 15.57
CA ASP A 250 11.75 6.90 16.50
C ASP A 250 12.06 5.40 16.76
N ASP A 251 11.03 4.55 16.88
CA ASP A 251 11.22 3.10 17.01
C ASP A 251 11.75 2.48 15.70
N SER A 252 11.30 2.98 14.55
CA SER A 252 11.80 2.56 13.24
C SER A 252 13.30 2.86 13.12
N VAL A 253 13.72 4.08 13.43
CA VAL A 253 15.12 4.52 13.38
C VAL A 253 15.99 3.72 14.35
N GLN A 254 15.50 3.45 15.57
CA GLN A 254 16.21 2.58 16.52
C GLN A 254 16.42 1.17 15.96
N LEU A 255 15.40 0.60 15.32
CA LEU A 255 15.52 -0.70 14.67
C LEU A 255 16.52 -0.65 13.51
N PHE A 256 16.44 0.36 12.64
CA PHE A 256 17.32 0.51 11.49
C PHE A 256 18.79 0.65 11.93
N SER A 257 19.04 1.46 12.96
CA SER A 257 20.38 1.61 13.55
C SER A 257 20.94 0.27 14.05
N ARG A 258 20.14 -0.54 14.75
CA ARG A 258 20.56 -1.89 15.20
C ARG A 258 20.83 -2.84 14.03
N LEU A 259 20.13 -2.66 12.92
CA LEU A 259 20.32 -3.44 11.70
C LEU A 259 21.49 -2.92 10.83
N GLY A 260 21.99 -1.71 11.07
CA GLY A 260 22.95 -1.05 10.18
C GLY A 260 22.32 -0.65 8.85
N VAL A 261 21.05 -0.23 8.88
CA VAL A 261 20.28 0.22 7.70
C VAL A 261 20.12 1.73 7.75
N SER A 262 20.52 2.41 6.69
CA SER A 262 20.37 3.86 6.55
C SER A 262 18.91 4.23 6.23
N THR A 263 18.47 5.39 6.70
CA THR A 263 17.16 5.93 6.33
C THR A 263 17.23 6.69 5.01
N VAL A 264 16.08 6.91 4.39
CA VAL A 264 15.93 8.02 3.44
C VAL A 264 16.25 9.37 4.13
N PRO A 265 16.73 10.39 3.40
CA PRO A 265 17.01 11.71 3.98
C PRO A 265 15.79 12.31 4.67
N VAL A 266 15.95 12.78 5.91
CA VAL A 266 14.92 13.54 6.64
C VAL A 266 15.10 15.02 6.35
N LEU A 267 14.05 15.64 5.81
CA LEU A 267 14.02 17.05 5.44
C LEU A 267 13.41 17.91 6.55
N TYR A 268 12.43 17.36 7.27
CA TYR A 268 11.73 18.07 8.33
C TYR A 268 11.28 17.10 9.43
N ASP A 269 11.49 17.51 10.67
CA ASP A 269 10.98 16.84 11.87
C ASP A 269 10.39 17.91 12.80
N GLY A 270 9.07 17.96 12.89
CA GLY A 270 8.39 19.02 13.61
C GLY A 270 6.87 18.89 13.54
N VAL A 271 6.16 19.90 14.04
CA VAL A 271 4.69 19.94 13.96
C VAL A 271 4.25 20.14 12.52
N PHE A 272 3.22 19.43 12.08
CA PHE A 272 2.69 19.56 10.73
C PHE A 272 2.36 21.02 10.37
N GLU A 273 3.13 21.56 9.44
CA GLU A 273 2.95 22.90 8.87
C GLU A 273 3.37 22.85 7.39
N GLN A 274 2.40 23.05 6.49
CA GLN A 274 2.58 22.78 5.07
C GLN A 274 3.66 23.66 4.44
N GLN A 275 3.73 24.94 4.83
CA GLN A 275 4.67 25.88 4.23
C GLN A 275 6.12 25.54 4.62
N ALA A 276 6.37 25.29 5.90
CA ALA A 276 7.68 24.89 6.43
C ALA A 276 8.16 23.57 5.82
N ILE A 277 7.26 22.60 5.62
CA ILE A 277 7.56 21.34 4.94
C ILE A 277 8.02 21.58 3.50
N HIS A 278 7.31 22.43 2.77
CA HIS A 278 7.65 22.71 1.37
C HIS A 278 8.92 23.56 1.23
N GLU A 279 9.18 24.47 2.17
CA GLU A 279 10.43 25.24 2.27
C GLU A 279 11.62 24.32 2.55
N ALA A 280 11.51 23.42 3.55
CA ALA A 280 12.56 22.47 3.88
C ALA A 280 12.97 21.59 2.68
N TRP A 281 11.98 21.13 1.89
CA TRP A 281 12.27 20.39 0.66
C TRP A 281 13.00 21.24 -0.39
N ARG A 282 12.55 22.48 -0.64
CA ARG A 282 13.19 23.37 -1.63
C ARG A 282 14.63 23.74 -1.27
N GLU A 283 14.94 23.86 0.02
CA GLU A 283 16.26 24.26 0.49
C GLU A 283 17.27 23.10 0.51
N GLN A 284 16.80 21.88 0.79
CA GLN A 284 17.68 20.73 1.03
C GLN A 284 17.79 19.78 -0.16
N CYS A 285 16.82 19.76 -1.07
CA CYS A 285 16.81 18.83 -2.18
C CYS A 285 17.28 19.47 -3.50
N SER A 286 17.87 18.63 -4.35
CA SER A 286 18.17 19.00 -5.73
C SER A 286 16.90 19.41 -6.48
N PRO A 287 16.99 20.35 -7.44
CA PRO A 287 15.92 20.61 -8.40
C PRO A 287 15.45 19.38 -9.17
N GLN A 288 16.20 18.26 -9.13
CA GLN A 288 15.88 16.96 -9.72
C GLN A 288 15.18 15.96 -8.77
N SER A 289 14.98 16.28 -7.49
CA SER A 289 14.22 15.47 -6.51
C SER A 289 12.77 15.23 -6.91
N GLU A 290 12.29 13.99 -6.83
CA GLU A 290 10.91 13.64 -7.21
C GLU A 290 9.87 14.41 -6.36
N GLY A 291 10.17 14.62 -5.08
CA GLY A 291 9.31 15.28 -4.13
C GLY A 291 9.60 14.83 -2.71
N TYR A 292 8.56 14.74 -1.87
CA TYR A 292 8.71 14.36 -0.47
C TYR A 292 7.56 13.49 0.02
N ILE A 293 7.81 12.73 1.08
CA ILE A 293 6.79 11.97 1.82
C ILE A 293 6.60 12.67 3.16
N VAL A 294 5.35 12.93 3.54
CA VAL A 294 4.97 13.36 4.90
C VAL A 294 4.34 12.17 5.61
N ARG A 295 4.85 11.81 6.79
CA ARG A 295 4.19 10.84 7.67
C ARG A 295 4.06 11.34 9.10
N SER A 296 3.01 10.92 9.80
CA SER A 296 2.94 11.02 11.26
C SER A 296 4.16 10.34 11.89
N ALA A 297 4.75 10.98 12.90
CA ALA A 297 5.84 10.37 13.68
C ALA A 297 5.36 9.21 14.56
N ASP A 298 4.09 9.23 14.97
CA ASP A 298 3.44 8.16 15.75
C ASP A 298 3.38 6.83 14.98
N ALA A 299 3.10 5.73 15.69
CA ALA A 299 2.74 4.45 15.08
C ALA A 299 1.46 4.57 14.25
N ILE A 300 1.36 3.79 13.17
CA ILE A 300 0.28 3.89 12.19
C ILE A 300 -0.31 2.52 11.91
N ARG A 301 -1.60 2.36 12.24
CA ARG A 301 -2.37 1.18 11.82
C ARG A 301 -2.60 1.18 10.30
N PRO A 302 -2.67 0.01 9.64
CA PRO A 302 -2.90 -0.09 8.19
C PRO A 302 -4.08 0.73 7.69
N ASP A 303 -5.23 0.61 8.37
CA ASP A 303 -6.48 1.29 8.01
C ASP A 303 -6.41 2.82 8.13
N ARG A 304 -5.39 3.34 8.83
CA ARG A 304 -5.16 4.78 9.03
C ARG A 304 -4.04 5.34 8.16
N PHE A 305 -3.28 4.48 7.46
CA PHE A 305 -2.09 4.87 6.74
C PHE A 305 -2.34 5.97 5.70
N ARG A 306 -3.40 5.82 4.90
CA ARG A 306 -3.79 6.80 3.86
C ARG A 306 -4.19 8.19 4.38
N HIS A 307 -4.36 8.33 5.70
CA HIS A 307 -4.68 9.61 6.37
C HIS A 307 -3.48 10.21 7.09
N LEU A 308 -2.45 9.40 7.36
CA LEU A 308 -1.30 9.77 8.17
C LEU A 308 0.02 9.67 7.42
N CYS A 309 -0.01 9.28 6.15
CA CYS A 309 1.15 9.21 5.26
C CYS A 309 0.74 9.62 3.83
N GLY A 310 1.36 10.67 3.31
CA GLY A 310 1.06 11.24 2.00
C GLY A 310 2.34 11.64 1.25
N LYS A 311 2.26 11.71 -0.07
CA LYS A 311 3.37 12.09 -0.95
C LYS A 311 3.07 13.38 -1.71
N PHE A 312 4.06 14.24 -1.83
CA PHE A 312 4.08 15.29 -2.83
C PHE A 312 5.00 14.85 -3.98
N ILE A 313 4.58 15.11 -5.21
CA ILE A 313 5.38 14.89 -6.42
C ILE A 313 5.40 16.23 -7.13
N ARG A 314 6.58 16.68 -7.56
CA ARG A 314 6.69 17.94 -8.31
C ARG A 314 6.01 17.83 -9.68
N SER A 315 5.59 18.96 -10.22
CA SER A 315 4.78 19.07 -11.44
C SER A 315 5.45 18.59 -12.73
N ASP A 316 6.77 18.73 -12.87
CA ASP A 316 7.54 18.35 -14.07
C ASP A 316 8.15 16.94 -13.98
N TYR A 317 7.89 16.20 -12.90
CA TYR A 317 8.34 14.82 -12.78
C TYR A 317 7.45 13.89 -13.61
N THR A 318 8.03 13.19 -14.59
CA THR A 318 7.31 12.18 -15.37
C THR A 318 7.89 10.78 -15.14
N GLN A 319 7.04 9.84 -14.71
CA GLN A 319 7.42 8.42 -14.61
C GLN A 319 7.66 7.77 -15.99
N ALA A 320 7.27 8.44 -17.08
CA ALA A 320 7.39 7.94 -18.44
C ALA A 320 8.85 7.65 -18.82
N ASP A 321 9.79 8.47 -18.32
CA ASP A 321 11.22 8.26 -18.55
C ASP A 321 11.77 7.06 -17.75
N ALA A 322 11.30 6.84 -16.52
CA ALA A 322 11.71 5.73 -15.65
C ALA A 322 11.22 4.35 -16.14
N ILE A 323 9.96 4.24 -16.60
CA ILE A 323 9.38 2.98 -17.09
C ILE A 323 10.06 2.52 -18.39
N GLN A 324 10.41 3.45 -19.29
CA GLN A 324 11.06 3.10 -20.56
C GLN A 324 12.51 2.63 -20.41
N LEU A 325 13.22 3.06 -19.35
CA LEU A 325 14.63 2.72 -19.13
C LEU A 325 14.83 1.28 -18.66
N ASN A 326 13.97 0.77 -17.77
CA ASN A 326 14.18 -0.53 -17.09
C ASN A 326 13.21 -1.66 -17.49
N ARG A 327 12.10 -1.38 -18.20
CA ARG A 327 11.17 -2.43 -18.67
C ARG A 327 11.38 -2.88 -20.12
N ARG A 328 12.18 -2.17 -20.93
CA ARG A 328 12.47 -2.61 -22.29
C ARG A 328 13.45 -3.77 -22.25
N GLU A 329 13.01 -4.94 -22.69
CA GLU A 329 13.87 -6.10 -22.91
C GLU A 329 15.13 -5.69 -23.68
N GLY A 330 16.31 -6.09 -23.18
CA GLY A 330 17.59 -5.91 -23.87
C GLY A 330 18.39 -4.65 -23.53
N ARG A 331 17.94 -3.76 -22.64
CA ARG A 331 18.81 -2.68 -22.11
C ARG A 331 19.51 -3.09 -20.81
N PRO A 332 20.82 -2.81 -20.66
CA PRO A 332 21.55 -3.12 -19.44
C PRO A 332 21.04 -2.26 -18.28
N VAL A 333 20.87 -2.88 -17.11
CA VAL A 333 20.63 -2.16 -15.85
C VAL A 333 21.83 -1.27 -15.56
N VAL A 334 21.61 0.05 -15.46
CA VAL A 334 22.65 1.00 -15.09
C VAL A 334 22.58 1.21 -13.58
N PRO A 335 23.62 0.86 -12.80
CA PRO A 335 23.62 1.07 -11.36
C PRO A 335 23.79 2.57 -11.02
N ASN A 336 23.13 3.02 -9.94
CA ASN A 336 23.48 4.28 -9.29
C ASN A 336 24.85 4.19 -8.59
N GLY A 337 25.41 5.31 -8.16
CA GLY A 337 26.66 5.39 -7.40
C GLY A 337 26.44 5.36 -5.89
N LEU A 338 27.36 4.69 -5.18
CA LEU A 338 27.50 4.76 -3.72
C LEU A 338 28.54 5.83 -3.35
N LEU A 339 28.38 6.44 -2.17
CA LEU A 339 29.39 7.30 -1.55
C LEU A 339 30.74 6.56 -1.53
N SER A 340 31.77 7.19 -2.12
CA SER A 340 33.13 6.65 -2.07
C SER A 340 33.66 6.72 -0.62
N PRO A 341 34.37 5.69 -0.10
CA PRO A 341 34.95 5.70 1.25
C PRO A 341 35.99 6.80 1.54
N THR A 342 36.32 7.66 0.57
CA THR A 342 37.51 8.52 0.56
C THR A 342 37.37 9.86 1.28
N LEU A 343 36.32 10.10 2.07
CA LEU A 343 36.12 11.36 2.80
C LEU A 343 35.76 11.21 4.29
N LEU A 344 36.06 10.06 4.90
CA LEU A 344 36.27 10.01 6.35
C LEU A 344 37.76 10.23 6.60
N ASP A 345 38.18 11.49 6.59
CA ASP A 345 39.49 11.89 7.11
C ASP A 345 39.49 11.61 8.63
N PRO A 346 40.30 10.66 9.13
CA PRO A 346 40.53 10.53 10.55
C PRO A 346 41.68 11.47 10.91
N SER A 347 41.38 12.75 11.13
CA SER A 347 42.29 13.68 11.80
C SER A 347 41.58 14.56 12.82
#